data_AF-A0A6L3YCY0-F1
#
_entry.id   AF-A0A6L3YCY0-F1
#
_cell.length_a   1.000
_cell.length_b   1.000
_cell.length_c   1.000
_cell.angle_alpha   90.00
_cell.angle_beta   90.00
_cell.angle_gamma   90.00
#
_symmetry.space_group_name_H-M   'P 1'
#
loop_
_entity.id
_entity.type
_entity.pdbx_description
1 polymer ?
#
loop_
_entity_poly.entity_id
_entity_poly.type
_entity_poly.pdbx_seq_one_letter_code
_entity_poly.pdbx_strand_id
1 'polypeptide(L)'
;MPFNVNDTTVDQLLDQVMKKAGITTKVGAIRAALKSFDTLLNEKTPVRDKFTEIRSKRQSLLGDPVQHFDQKKFMDEMWEDN
;
A
#
# COMPACT_ATOMS: atom_id res chain seq x y z
N MET A 1 15.59 23.69 -19.47
CA MET A 1 14.53 24.72 -19.59
C MET A 1 13.71 24.73 -18.31
N PRO A 2 13.43 25.88 -17.68
CA PRO A 2 12.49 25.95 -16.57
C PRO A 2 11.09 25.60 -17.09
N PHE A 3 10.45 24.62 -16.46
CA PHE A 3 9.11 24.15 -16.82
C PHE A 3 8.10 25.15 -16.23
N ASN A 4 7.57 26.05 -17.05
CA ASN A 4 6.64 27.08 -16.60
C ASN A 4 5.21 26.62 -16.86
N VAL A 5 4.58 26.03 -15.86
CA VAL A 5 3.16 25.65 -15.92
C VAL A 5 2.35 26.88 -15.53
N ASN A 6 1.80 27.59 -16.51
CA ASN A 6 0.96 28.78 -16.30
C ASN A 6 -0.47 28.37 -15.93
N ASP A 7 -0.61 27.57 -14.88
CA ASP A 7 -1.91 27.14 -14.37
C ASP A 7 -2.01 27.51 -12.88
N THR A 8 -2.97 28.37 -12.57
CA THR A 8 -3.24 28.84 -11.20
C THR A 8 -3.61 27.71 -10.25
N THR A 9 -4.20 26.62 -10.75
CA THR A 9 -4.55 25.46 -9.93
C THR A 9 -3.30 24.68 -9.52
N VAL A 10 -2.30 24.59 -10.40
CA VAL A 10 -1.03 23.93 -10.14
C VAL A 10 -0.24 24.70 -9.09
N ASP A 11 -0.21 26.03 -9.16
CA ASP A 11 0.44 26.86 -8.16
C ASP A 11 -0.20 26.70 -6.76
N GLN A 12 -1.53 26.65 -6.68
CA GLN A 12 -2.22 26.42 -5.40
C GLN A 12 -1.91 25.05 -4.80
N LEU A 13 -1.89 24.00 -5.63
CA LEU A 13 -1.49 22.66 -5.21
C LEU A 13 -0.03 22.64 -4.76
N LEU A 14 0.84 23.36 -5.46
CA LEU A 14 2.25 23.46 -5.11
C LEU A 14 2.45 24.12 -3.76
N ASP A 15 1.74 25.22 -3.48
CA ASP A 15 1.79 25.91 -2.19
C ASP A 15 1.34 24.99 -1.04
N GLN A 16 0.30 24.18 -1.27
CA GLN A 16 -0.15 23.20 -0.27
C GLN A 16 0.90 22.10 -0.02
N VAL A 17 1.52 21.59 -1.09
CA VAL A 17 2.60 20.58 -0.98
C VAL A 17 3.81 21.18 -0.29
N MET A 18 4.22 22.40 -0.65
CA MET A 18 5.33 23.12 -0.05
C MET A 18 5.11 23.33 1.46
N LYS A 19 3.91 23.75 1.87
CA LYS A 19 3.54 23.89 3.29
C LYS A 19 3.57 22.57 4.05
N LYS A 20 3.00 21.50 3.48
CA LYS A 20 2.94 20.18 4.14
C LYS A 20 4.29 19.49 4.23
N ALA A 21 5.11 19.61 3.18
CA ALA A 21 6.40 18.95 3.07
C ALA A 21 7.58 19.81 3.59
N GLY A 22 7.33 21.07 3.97
CA GLY A 22 8.37 22.01 4.41
C GLY A 22 9.37 22.41 3.31
N ILE A 23 8.96 22.34 2.04
CA ILE A 23 9.84 22.59 0.90
C ILE A 23 9.75 24.07 0.50
N THR A 24 10.90 24.75 0.41
CA THR A 24 10.98 26.18 0.09
C THR A 24 11.05 26.50 -1.40
N THR A 25 11.25 25.48 -2.25
CA THR A 25 11.39 25.67 -3.70
C THR A 25 10.28 24.97 -4.48
N LYS A 26 9.70 25.68 -5.45
CA LYS A 26 8.68 25.12 -6.36
C LYS A 26 9.16 23.84 -7.05
N VAL A 27 10.39 23.87 -7.58
CA VAL A 27 11.02 22.71 -8.24
C VAL A 27 11.19 21.53 -7.28
N GLY A 28 11.56 21.79 -6.02
CA GLY A 28 11.68 20.74 -5.00
C GLY A 28 10.34 20.09 -4.69
N ALA A 29 9.27 20.88 -4.61
CA ALA A 29 7.92 20.37 -4.37
C ALA A 29 7.42 19.52 -5.54
N ILE A 30 7.63 19.97 -6.78
CA ILE A 30 7.31 19.18 -7.99
C ILE A 30 8.07 17.85 -7.97
N ARG A 31 9.38 17.88 -7.67
CA ARG A 31 10.21 16.67 -7.62
C ARG A 31 9.71 15.68 -6.57
N ALA A 32 9.36 16.17 -5.38
CA ALA A 32 8.85 15.34 -4.30
C ALA A 32 7.48 14.73 -4.67
N ALA A 33 6.58 15.51 -5.26
CA ALA A 33 5.27 15.06 -5.70
C ALA A 33 5.34 14.01 -6.82
N LEU A 34 6.25 14.19 -7.79
CA LEU A 34 6.46 13.21 -8.85
C LEU A 34 7.05 11.91 -8.30
N LYS A 35 8.00 12.00 -7.36
CA LYS A 35 8.61 10.81 -6.74
C LYS A 35 7.59 10.01 -5.93
N SER A 36 6.71 10.69 -5.18
CA SER A 36 5.65 10.00 -4.44
C SER A 36 4.62 9.37 -5.37
N PHE A 37 4.27 10.05 -6.46
CA PHE A 37 3.37 9.50 -7.47
C PHE A 37 3.95 8.26 -8.16
N ASP A 38 5.22 8.28 -8.52
CA ASP A 38 5.93 7.13 -9.08
C ASP A 38 5.98 5.96 -8.09
N THR A 39 6.21 6.26 -6.81
CA THR A 39 6.16 5.25 -5.73
C THR A 39 4.76 4.64 -5.63
N LEU A 40 3.69 5.45 -5.68
CA LEU A 40 2.31 4.96 -5.69
C LEU A 40 1.98 4.12 -6.93
N LEU A 41 2.53 4.47 -8.10
CA LEU A 41 2.37 3.68 -9.31
C LEU A 41 3.14 2.36 -9.23
N ASN A 42 4.32 2.34 -8.64
CA ASN A 42 5.13 1.14 -8.42
C ASN A 42 4.54 0.25 -7.31
N GLU A 43 3.90 0.84 -6.30
CA GLU A 43 3.18 0.13 -5.23
C GLU A 43 1.82 -0.43 -5.66
N LYS A 44 1.34 -0.09 -6.87
CA LYS A 44 0.30 -0.85 -7.58
C LYS A 44 0.85 -2.16 -8.14
N THR A 45 1.73 -2.85 -7.41
CA THR A 45 1.73 -4.31 -7.45
C THR A 45 0.29 -4.75 -7.22
N PRO A 46 -0.32 -5.50 -8.15
CA PRO A 46 -1.72 -5.86 -8.06
C PRO A 46 -1.92 -6.52 -6.70
N VAL A 47 -3.04 -6.20 -6.04
CA VAL A 47 -3.38 -6.72 -4.71
C VAL A 47 -3.24 -8.26 -4.64
N ARG A 48 -3.39 -8.94 -5.78
CA ARG A 48 -3.07 -10.37 -5.98
C ARG A 48 -1.65 -10.75 -5.55
N ASP A 49 -0.63 -9.98 -5.92
CA ASP A 49 0.78 -10.29 -5.60
C ASP A 49 1.07 -10.06 -4.11
N LYS A 50 0.39 -9.10 -3.47
CA LYS A 50 0.45 -8.93 -2.01
C LYS A 50 -0.17 -10.12 -1.28
N PHE A 51 -1.26 -10.67 -1.80
CA PHE A 51 -1.89 -11.86 -1.23
C PHE A 51 -1.07 -13.14 -1.45
N THR A 52 -0.39 -13.28 -2.58
CA THR A 52 0.49 -14.44 -2.81
C THR A 52 1.67 -14.42 -1.87
N GLU A 53 2.29 -13.27 -1.61
CA GLU A 53 3.38 -13.16 -0.64
C GLU A 53 2.93 -13.56 0.78
N ILE A 54 1.78 -13.05 1.23
CA ILE A 54 1.19 -13.40 2.54
C ILE A 54 0.82 -14.88 2.61
N ARG A 55 0.27 -15.44 1.52
CA ARG A 55 -0.13 -16.86 1.46
C ARG A 55 1.08 -17.77 1.47
N SER A 56 2.12 -17.44 0.71
CA SER A 56 3.40 -18.17 0.69
C SER A 56 4.07 -18.16 2.06
N LYS A 57 4.08 -17.00 2.74
CA LYS A 57 4.63 -16.89 4.11
C LYS A 57 3.82 -17.68 5.14
N ARG A 58 2.50 -17.75 4.99
CA ARG A 58 1.66 -18.63 5.83
C ARG A 58 1.93 -20.10 5.56
N GLN A 59 2.00 -20.51 4.29
CA GLN A 59 2.29 -21.90 3.92
C GLN A 59 3.66 -22.34 4.44
N SER A 60 4.68 -21.49 4.39
CA SER A 60 6.02 -21.83 4.90
C SER A 60 6.07 -21.99 6.43
N LEU A 61 5.21 -21.28 7.16
CA LEU A 61 5.19 -21.29 8.63
C LEU A 61 4.24 -22.34 9.23
N LEU A 62 3.09 -22.55 8.59
CA LEU A 62 2.01 -23.41 9.09
C LEU A 62 1.99 -24.78 8.41
N GLY A 63 2.73 -24.96 7.31
CA GLY A 63 2.70 -26.16 6.49
C GLY A 63 1.51 -26.20 5.54
N ASP A 64 1.30 -27.36 4.91
CA ASP A 64 0.18 -27.55 3.99
C ASP A 64 -1.16 -27.52 4.73
N PRO A 65 -2.22 -26.96 4.10
CA PRO A 65 -3.55 -26.98 4.69
C PRO A 65 -3.97 -28.42 4.94
N VAL A 66 -4.38 -28.73 6.18
CA VAL A 66 -4.92 -30.03 6.55
C VAL A 66 -6.18 -30.27 5.72
N GLN A 67 -6.08 -31.12 4.70
CA GLN A 67 -7.23 -31.50 3.89
C GLN A 67 -8.26 -32.18 4.80
N HIS A 68 -9.53 -31.81 4.62
CA HIS A 68 -10.66 -32.34 5.39
C HIS A 68 -10.72 -31.93 6.88
N PHE A 69 -10.05 -30.85 7.29
CA PHE A 69 -10.28 -30.27 8.62
C PHE A 69 -11.68 -29.64 8.69
N ASP A 70 -12.61 -30.32 9.33
CA ASP A 70 -13.92 -29.77 9.66
C ASP A 70 -13.78 -28.88 10.91
N GLN A 71 -13.54 -27.60 10.64
CA GLN A 71 -13.39 -26.59 11.67
C GLN A 71 -14.63 -26.49 12.57
N LYS A 72 -15.82 -26.80 12.06
CA LYS A 72 -17.05 -26.72 12.86
C LYS A 72 -17.09 -27.85 13.87
N LYS A 73 -16.84 -29.08 13.44
CA LYS A 73 -16.82 -30.25 14.33
C LYS A 73 -15.76 -30.12 15.44
N PHE A 74 -14.57 -29.63 15.09
CA PHE A 74 -13.50 -29.38 16.08
C PHE A 74 -13.90 -28.33 17.11
N MET A 75 -14.57 -27.25 16.68
CA MET A 75 -15.07 -26.24 17.60
C MET A 75 -16.24 -26.79 18.43
N ASP A 76 -17.18 -27.52 17.87
CA ASP A 76 -18.28 -28.08 18.68
C ASP A 76 -17.73 -29.04 19.76
N GLU A 77 -16.76 -29.91 19.43
CA GLU A 77 -16.09 -30.81 20.41
C GLU A 77 -15.33 -30.05 21.52
N MET A 78 -14.65 -28.95 21.19
CA MET A 78 -13.90 -28.14 22.19
C MET A 78 -14.80 -27.34 23.14
N TRP A 79 -16.09 -27.18 22.80
CA TRP A 79 -17.05 -26.42 23.59
C TRP A 79 -18.08 -27.31 24.31
N GLU A 80 -18.21 -28.59 23.91
CA GLU A 80 -19.06 -29.59 24.58
C GLU A 80 -18.37 -30.24 25.80
N ASP A 81 -17.05 -30.10 25.96
CA ASP A 81 -16.27 -30.58 27.11
C ASP A 81 -16.26 -29.62 28.34
N ASN A 82 -17.27 -28.74 28.48
CA ASN A 82 -17.44 -27.85 29.63
C ASN A 82 -18.85 -27.92 30.26
#